data_AF-A0A7C5HJV6-F1
#
_entry.id   AF-A0A7C5HJV6-F1
#
_cell.length_a   1.000
_cell.length_b   1.000
_cell.length_c   1.000
_cell.angle_alpha   90.00
_cell.angle_beta   90.00
_cell.angle_gamma   90.00
#
_symmetry.space_group_name_H-M   'P 1'
#
loop_
_entity.id
_entity.type
_entity.pdbx_description
1 polymer ?
#
loop_
_entity_poly.entity_id
_entity_poly.type
_entity_poly.pdbx_seq_one_letter_code
_entity_poly.pdbx_strand_id
1 'polypeptide(L)'
;MTSYAFWINPSRGIAIYVSIHHINTILDNPALFSFTRKELENVYSQYGEKIGFEGKAREVIMKEAILKGWIRIRKYPARPVIIEAAKVDDELMNALCLWAMDILSGIKIPLPEGGKLSVKESPYTEIMMKELMGQTVETTTVKDLASKECTSSLQYIHDRSLYALAR
;
A
#
# COMPACT_ATOMS: atom_id res chain seq x y z
N MET A 1 0.06 -15.24 12.75
CA MET A 1 0.42 -13.97 12.06
C MET A 1 -0.76 -13.54 11.20
N THR A 2 -1.18 -12.29 11.34
CA THR A 2 -2.33 -11.71 10.64
C THR A 2 -1.91 -11.21 9.25
N SER A 3 -2.83 -11.27 8.30
CA SER A 3 -2.67 -10.55 7.03
C SER A 3 -2.82 -9.05 7.27
N TYR A 4 -2.16 -8.25 6.44
CA TYR A 4 -2.36 -6.81 6.42
C TYR A 4 -2.13 -6.27 5.02
N ALA A 5 -2.56 -5.03 4.79
CA ALA A 5 -2.44 -4.38 3.50
C ALA A 5 -2.39 -2.85 3.69
N PHE A 6 -1.57 -2.20 2.87
CA PHE A 6 -1.48 -0.74 2.84
C PHE A 6 -1.46 -0.22 1.40
N TRP A 7 -1.85 1.04 1.27
CA TRP A 7 -1.55 1.93 0.16
C TRP A 7 -0.69 3.07 0.69
N ILE A 8 0.46 3.35 0.07
CA ILE A 8 1.33 4.47 0.46
C ILE A 8 1.49 5.39 -0.74
N ASN A 9 1.40 6.70 -0.56
CA ASN A 9 1.76 7.69 -1.55
C ASN A 9 2.83 8.61 -0.95
N PRO A 10 4.12 8.43 -1.31
CA PRO A 10 5.22 9.21 -0.74
C PRO A 10 5.10 10.69 -1.04
N SER A 11 4.80 11.04 -2.29
CA SER A 11 4.68 12.43 -2.75
C SER A 11 3.60 13.24 -2.00
N ARG A 12 2.56 12.55 -1.52
CA ARG A 12 1.47 13.14 -0.72
C ARG A 12 1.65 12.95 0.78
N GLY A 13 2.64 12.16 1.20
CA GLY A 13 2.83 11.77 2.59
C GLY A 13 1.63 11.03 3.18
N ILE A 14 0.99 10.11 2.44
CA ILE A 14 -0.24 9.40 2.88
C ILE A 14 0.02 7.89 2.97
N ALA A 15 -0.47 7.23 4.02
CA ALA A 15 -0.35 5.77 4.21
C ALA A 15 -1.66 5.14 4.72
N ILE A 16 -2.48 4.59 3.84
CA ILE A 16 -3.82 4.07 4.16
C ILE A 16 -3.76 2.60 4.51
N TYR A 17 -4.35 2.21 5.63
CA TYR A 17 -4.58 0.79 5.94
C TYR A 17 -5.80 0.26 5.17
N VAL A 18 -5.66 -0.93 4.60
CA VAL A 18 -6.72 -1.59 3.84
C VAL A 18 -7.37 -2.66 4.70
N SER A 19 -8.65 -2.46 5.02
CA SER A 19 -9.44 -3.33 5.91
C SER A 19 -9.84 -4.65 5.26
N ILE A 20 -10.29 -4.63 4.00
CA ILE A 20 -10.84 -5.81 3.31
C ILE A 20 -10.10 -6.08 1.99
N HIS A 21 -10.30 -5.22 0.98
CA HIS A 21 -9.72 -5.36 -0.36
C HIS A 21 -9.12 -4.04 -0.85
N HIS A 22 -7.94 -4.09 -1.48
CA HIS A 22 -7.25 -2.89 -2.00
C HIS A 22 -8.12 -2.08 -2.97
N ILE A 23 -8.93 -2.76 -3.78
CA ILE A 23 -9.79 -2.13 -4.78
C ILE A 23 -10.94 -1.34 -4.13
N ASN A 24 -11.51 -1.84 -3.03
CA ASN A 24 -12.59 -1.15 -2.32
C ASN A 24 -12.12 0.23 -1.85
N THR A 25 -10.91 0.30 -1.29
CA THR A 25 -10.30 1.57 -0.88
C THR A 25 -10.27 2.62 -2.01
N ILE A 26 -10.02 2.20 -3.26
CA ILE A 26 -10.03 3.09 -4.43
C ILE A 26 -11.48 3.44 -4.82
N LEU A 27 -12.37 2.44 -4.87
CA LEU A 27 -13.78 2.64 -5.27
C LEU A 27 -14.55 3.56 -4.32
N ASP A 28 -14.26 3.45 -3.03
CA ASP A 28 -14.92 4.23 -1.99
C ASP A 28 -14.34 5.65 -1.91
N ASN A 29 -13.07 5.81 -2.28
CA ASN A 29 -12.34 7.09 -2.20
C ASN A 29 -11.65 7.45 -3.54
N PRO A 30 -12.37 7.54 -4.67
CA PRO A 30 -11.76 7.62 -6.00
C PRO A 30 -10.89 8.88 -6.18
N ALA A 31 -11.35 10.03 -5.68
CA ALA A 31 -10.62 11.30 -5.79
C ALA A 31 -9.27 11.26 -5.07
N LEU A 32 -9.16 10.50 -3.97
CA LEU A 32 -7.91 10.34 -3.24
C LEU A 32 -6.85 9.67 -4.11
N PHE A 33 -7.27 8.72 -4.95
CA PHE A 33 -6.40 8.03 -5.91
C PHE A 33 -6.33 8.73 -7.28
N SER A 34 -6.81 9.97 -7.36
CA SER A 34 -6.90 10.75 -8.61
C SER A 34 -7.71 10.03 -9.69
N PHE A 35 -8.82 9.40 -9.29
CA PHE A 35 -9.85 8.87 -10.19
C PHE A 35 -11.15 9.64 -10.00
N THR A 36 -11.97 9.64 -11.05
CA THR A 36 -13.39 9.94 -10.94
C THR A 36 -14.20 8.65 -10.87
N ARG A 37 -15.40 8.71 -10.28
CA ARG A 37 -16.32 7.57 -10.27
C ARG A 37 -16.65 7.10 -11.68
N LYS A 38 -16.85 8.04 -12.62
CA LYS A 38 -17.13 7.73 -14.03
C LYS A 38 -15.96 7.01 -14.72
N GLU A 39 -14.72 7.38 -14.44
CA GLU A 39 -13.55 6.66 -14.96
C GLU A 39 -13.54 5.21 -14.49
N LEU A 40 -13.77 4.96 -13.21
CA LEU A 40 -13.80 3.61 -12.65
C LEU A 40 -14.95 2.78 -13.26
N GLU A 41 -16.14 3.35 -13.34
CA GLU A 41 -17.31 2.73 -13.98
C GLU A 41 -17.04 2.37 -15.44
N ASN A 42 -16.37 3.26 -16.18
CA ASN A 42 -15.98 3.01 -17.57
C ASN A 42 -15.03 1.83 -17.69
N VAL A 43 -14.02 1.71 -16.81
CA VAL A 43 -13.08 0.57 -16.85
C VAL A 43 -13.85 -0.74 -16.61
N TYR A 44 -14.72 -0.80 -15.61
CA TYR A 44 -15.56 -1.99 -15.35
C TYR A 44 -16.45 -2.33 -16.56
N SER A 45 -17.11 -1.32 -17.13
CA SER A 45 -17.96 -1.49 -18.31
C SER A 45 -17.18 -1.99 -19.54
N GLN A 46 -15.93 -1.55 -19.74
CA GLN A 46 -15.10 -1.97 -20.87
C GLN A 46 -14.81 -3.48 -20.85
N TYR A 47 -14.75 -4.10 -19.67
CA TYR A 47 -14.54 -5.53 -19.51
C TYR A 47 -15.84 -6.33 -19.29
N GLY A 48 -17.00 -5.67 -19.28
CA GLY A 48 -18.27 -6.30 -18.95
C GLY A 48 -18.34 -6.82 -17.50
N GLU A 49 -17.54 -6.24 -16.61
CA GLU A 49 -17.43 -6.65 -15.21
C GLU A 49 -18.32 -5.77 -14.32
N LYS A 50 -18.93 -6.35 -13.28
CA LYS A 50 -19.65 -5.57 -12.26
C LYS A 50 -18.66 -4.78 -11.42
N ILE A 51 -19.00 -3.55 -11.02
CA ILE A 51 -18.17 -2.74 -10.12
C ILE A 51 -17.83 -3.54 -8.85
N GLY A 52 -16.57 -3.52 -8.46
CA GLY A 52 -16.05 -4.29 -7.32
C GLY A 52 -15.71 -5.75 -7.63
N PHE A 53 -16.03 -6.26 -8.82
CA PHE A 53 -15.58 -7.59 -9.24
C PHE A 53 -14.05 -7.60 -9.36
N GLU A 54 -13.40 -8.63 -8.82
CA GLU A 54 -11.93 -8.75 -8.83
C GLU A 54 -11.45 -9.45 -10.12
N GLY A 55 -11.71 -8.82 -11.27
CA GLY A 55 -11.30 -9.29 -12.60
C GLY A 55 -10.25 -8.39 -13.26
N LYS A 56 -10.32 -8.27 -14.59
CA LYS A 56 -9.41 -7.43 -15.39
C LYS A 56 -9.54 -5.95 -15.06
N ALA A 57 -10.75 -5.47 -14.77
CA ALA A 57 -10.95 -4.07 -14.41
C ALA A 57 -10.17 -3.71 -13.14
N ARG A 58 -10.17 -4.61 -12.14
CA ARG A 58 -9.33 -4.46 -10.94
C ARG A 58 -7.86 -4.33 -11.32
N GLU A 59 -7.31 -5.23 -12.12
CA GLU A 59 -5.88 -5.19 -12.49
C GLU A 59 -5.51 -3.87 -13.15
N VAL A 60 -6.33 -3.38 -14.07
CA VAL A 60 -6.13 -2.09 -14.74
C VAL A 60 -6.16 -0.93 -13.74
N ILE A 61 -7.19 -0.87 -12.87
CA ILE A 61 -7.32 0.21 -11.88
C ILE A 61 -6.15 0.20 -10.89
N MET A 62 -5.74 -0.98 -10.42
CA MET A 62 -4.63 -1.15 -9.48
C MET A 62 -3.30 -0.70 -10.12
N LYS A 63 -3.04 -1.11 -11.36
CA LYS A 63 -1.84 -0.69 -12.11
C LYS A 63 -1.83 0.81 -12.33
N GLU A 64 -2.96 1.40 -12.67
CA GLU A 64 -3.09 2.84 -12.87
C GLU A 64 -2.89 3.62 -11.56
N ALA A 65 -3.42 3.13 -10.43
CA ALA A 65 -3.12 3.71 -9.12
C ALA A 65 -1.61 3.69 -8.83
N ILE A 66 -0.95 2.57 -9.14
CA ILE A 66 0.50 2.44 -8.98
C ILE A 66 1.26 3.44 -9.86
N LEU A 67 0.87 3.57 -11.13
CA LEU A 67 1.43 4.56 -12.06
C LEU A 67 1.23 6.01 -11.59
N LYS A 68 0.17 6.27 -10.83
CA LYS A 68 -0.11 7.56 -10.18
C LYS A 68 0.67 7.78 -8.88
N GLY A 69 1.71 6.99 -8.62
CA GLY A 69 2.62 7.15 -7.48
C GLY A 69 2.15 6.45 -6.19
N TRP A 70 1.17 5.56 -6.27
CA TRP A 70 0.79 4.73 -5.13
C TRP A 70 1.64 3.46 -5.06
N ILE A 71 2.01 3.09 -3.84
CA ILE A 71 2.74 1.87 -3.49
C ILE A 71 1.76 0.95 -2.79
N ARG A 72 1.63 -0.27 -3.30
CA ARG A 72 0.78 -1.29 -2.69
C ARG A 72 1.64 -2.19 -1.82
N ILE A 73 1.27 -2.36 -0.56
CA ILE A 73 1.89 -3.34 0.34
C ILE A 73 0.85 -4.40 0.69
N ARG A 74 1.23 -5.68 0.56
CA ARG A 74 0.37 -6.81 0.93
C ARG A 74 1.15 -7.88 1.68
N LYS A 75 0.63 -8.27 2.84
CA LYS A 75 1.09 -9.44 3.60
C LYS A 75 -0.03 -10.48 3.70
N TYR A 76 0.29 -11.71 3.33
CA TYR A 76 -0.50 -12.91 3.65
C TYR A 76 0.18 -13.71 4.77
N PRO A 77 -0.57 -14.53 5.53
CA PRO A 77 0.03 -15.40 6.55
C PRO A 77 1.08 -16.33 5.93
N ALA A 78 2.22 -16.47 6.61
CA ALA A 78 3.34 -17.32 6.20
C ALA A 78 3.92 -17.05 4.80
N ARG A 79 3.66 -15.87 4.21
CA ARG A 79 4.26 -15.43 2.95
C ARG A 79 5.14 -14.19 3.14
N PRO A 80 6.10 -13.91 2.24
CA PRO A 80 6.79 -12.62 2.21
C PRO A 80 5.81 -11.45 2.11
N VAL A 81 6.26 -10.26 2.53
CA VAL A 81 5.56 -9.02 2.20
C VAL A 81 5.78 -8.76 0.71
N ILE A 82 4.70 -8.53 -0.02
CA ILE A 82 4.76 -8.14 -1.43
C ILE A 82 4.57 -6.64 -1.51
N ILE A 83 5.48 -5.97 -2.20
CA ILE A 83 5.43 -4.54 -2.47
C ILE A 83 5.36 -4.34 -3.97
N GLU A 84 4.37 -3.60 -4.44
CA GLU A 84 4.20 -3.26 -5.86
C GLU A 84 4.24 -1.74 -6.01
N ALA A 85 5.14 -1.26 -6.86
CA ALA A 85 5.35 0.16 -7.14
C ALA A 85 5.54 0.37 -8.66
N ALA A 86 5.51 1.62 -9.12
CA ALA A 86 5.73 1.92 -10.53
C ALA A 86 7.17 1.60 -10.94
N LYS A 87 8.11 1.90 -10.04
CA LYS A 87 9.54 1.69 -10.18
C LYS A 87 10.14 1.42 -8.80
N VAL A 88 11.23 0.64 -8.75
CA VAL A 88 12.09 0.53 -7.58
C VAL A 88 13.22 1.55 -7.70
N ASP A 89 13.11 2.64 -6.95
CA ASP A 89 14.05 3.75 -6.93
C ASP A 89 14.22 4.32 -5.51
N ASP A 90 15.04 5.36 -5.36
CA ASP A 90 15.35 5.93 -4.05
C ASP A 90 14.10 6.53 -3.35
N GLU A 91 13.12 7.05 -4.09
CA GLU A 91 11.88 7.57 -3.50
C GLU A 91 11.07 6.43 -2.87
N LEU A 92 10.92 5.31 -3.59
CA LEU A 92 10.33 4.09 -3.03
C LEU A 92 11.09 3.65 -1.78
N MET A 93 12.42 3.52 -1.87
CA MET A 93 13.23 2.97 -0.76
C MET A 93 13.16 3.84 0.49
N ASN A 94 13.14 5.18 0.35
CA ASN A 94 12.94 6.08 1.47
C ASN A 94 11.55 5.90 2.11
N ALA A 95 10.48 5.81 1.30
CA ALA A 95 9.14 5.58 1.83
C ALA A 95 9.01 4.23 2.54
N LEU A 96 9.61 3.18 1.98
CA LEU A 96 9.60 1.85 2.56
C LEU A 96 10.43 1.73 3.82
N CYS A 97 11.51 2.50 3.94
CA CYS A 97 12.27 2.56 5.17
C CYS A 97 11.43 3.09 6.35
N LEU A 98 10.74 4.23 6.16
CA LEU A 98 9.90 4.81 7.20
C LEU A 98 8.80 3.83 7.60
N TRP A 99 8.15 3.22 6.62
CA TRP A 99 7.19 2.14 6.84
C TRP A 99 7.81 0.94 7.61
N ALA A 100 9.04 0.54 7.29
CA ALA A 100 9.73 -0.56 7.95
C ALA A 100 10.06 -0.24 9.42
N MET A 101 10.47 1.00 9.72
CA MET A 101 10.65 1.44 11.11
C MET A 101 9.34 1.40 11.90
N ASP A 102 8.24 1.86 11.29
CA ASP A 102 6.93 1.90 11.92
C ASP A 102 6.35 0.49 12.14
N ILE A 103 6.46 -0.42 11.16
CA ILE A 103 5.95 -1.79 11.27
C ILE A 103 6.74 -2.63 12.30
N LEU A 104 8.04 -2.36 12.50
CA LEU A 104 8.83 -2.99 13.57
C LEU A 104 8.44 -2.47 14.96
N SER A 105 8.17 -1.17 15.05
CA SER A 105 7.72 -0.53 16.30
C SER A 105 6.30 -0.94 16.69
N GLY A 106 5.48 -1.30 15.70
CA GLY A 106 4.09 -1.69 15.87
C GLY A 106 3.16 -0.51 15.56
N ILE A 107 2.60 -0.52 14.35
CA ILE A 107 1.65 0.49 13.88
C ILE A 107 0.32 0.31 14.63
N LYS A 108 -0.21 1.41 15.18
CA LYS A 108 -1.52 1.43 15.84
C LYS A 108 -2.53 2.11 14.93
N ILE A 109 -3.42 1.33 14.34
CA ILE A 109 -4.45 1.79 13.40
C ILE A 109 -5.77 1.96 14.16
N PRO A 110 -6.38 3.15 14.19
CA PRO A 110 -7.70 3.32 14.79
C PRO A 110 -8.76 2.55 13.98
N LEU A 111 -9.75 1.96 14.65
CA LEU A 111 -10.89 1.27 14.01
C LEU A 111 -12.15 2.16 13.97
N PRO A 112 -13.05 2.01 12.99
CA PRO A 112 -14.24 2.87 12.88
C PRO A 112 -15.21 2.68 14.05
N GLU A 113 -15.37 1.45 14.53
CA GLU A 113 -16.19 1.11 15.71
C GLU A 113 -15.56 1.47 17.07
N GLY A 114 -14.42 2.15 17.07
CA GLY A 114 -13.62 2.39 18.28
C GLY A 114 -12.61 1.26 18.54
N GLY A 115 -11.52 1.59 19.26
CA GLY A 115 -10.39 0.68 19.48
C GLY A 115 -9.25 0.87 18.48
N LYS A 116 -8.21 0.02 18.60
CA LYS A 116 -7.00 0.10 17.77
C LYS A 116 -6.53 -1.29 17.35
N LEU A 117 -6.28 -1.49 16.06
CA LEU A 117 -5.55 -2.64 15.56
C LEU A 117 -4.05 -2.36 15.68
N SER A 118 -3.31 -3.30 16.26
CA SER A 118 -1.84 -3.25 16.29
C SER A 118 -1.28 -4.16 15.21
N VAL A 119 -0.53 -3.60 14.27
CA VAL A 119 0.16 -4.36 13.21
C VAL A 119 1.65 -4.28 13.46
N LYS A 120 2.29 -5.43 13.64
CA LYS A 120 3.72 -5.56 13.85
C LYS A 120 4.25 -6.73 13.06
N GLU A 121 5.45 -6.58 12.51
CA GLU A 121 6.10 -7.61 11.70
C GLU A 121 7.45 -8.02 12.31
N SER A 122 7.90 -9.23 11.98
CA SER A 122 9.23 -9.71 12.38
C SER A 122 10.33 -8.95 11.62
N PRO A 123 11.47 -8.61 12.25
CA PRO A 123 12.62 -8.02 11.56
C PRO A 123 13.14 -8.87 10.40
N TYR A 124 12.99 -10.19 10.48
CA TYR A 124 13.46 -11.13 9.46
C TYR A 124 12.41 -11.49 8.42
N THR A 125 11.24 -10.86 8.46
CA THR A 125 10.23 -11.08 7.42
C THR A 125 10.79 -10.60 6.08
N GLU A 126 10.79 -11.51 5.10
CA GLU A 126 11.18 -11.21 3.73
C GLU A 126 10.20 -10.25 3.06
N ILE A 127 10.76 -9.42 2.19
CA ILE A 127 10.07 -8.45 1.35
C ILE A 127 10.46 -8.74 -0.10
N MET A 128 9.46 -8.82 -0.97
CA MET A 128 9.64 -8.94 -2.42
C MET A 128 9.05 -7.70 -3.09
N MET A 129 9.89 -6.98 -3.80
CA MET A 129 9.51 -5.77 -4.54
C MET A 129 9.30 -6.08 -6.01
N LYS A 130 8.22 -5.53 -6.56
CA LYS A 130 7.79 -5.73 -7.94
C LYS A 130 7.48 -4.40 -8.59
N GLU A 131 7.93 -4.24 -9.83
CA GLU A 131 7.53 -3.11 -10.67
C GLU A 131 6.27 -3.46 -11.45
N LEU A 132 5.29 -2.55 -11.46
CA LEU A 132 4.04 -2.61 -12.23
C LEU A 132 3.32 -3.97 -12.15
N MET A 133 3.27 -4.55 -10.95
CA MET A 133 2.65 -5.87 -10.68
C MET A 133 3.30 -7.04 -11.46
N GLY A 134 4.55 -6.87 -11.90
CA GLY A 134 5.32 -7.84 -12.67
C GLY A 134 6.10 -8.85 -11.82
N GLN A 135 7.27 -9.24 -12.33
CA GLN A 135 8.20 -10.12 -11.63
C GLN A 135 8.90 -9.39 -10.48
N THR A 136 9.40 -10.17 -9.52
CA THR A 136 10.20 -9.63 -8.43
C THR A 136 11.52 -9.10 -8.98
N VAL A 137 11.83 -7.83 -8.67
CA VAL A 137 13.06 -7.17 -9.10
C VAL A 137 14.07 -7.05 -7.95
N GLU A 138 13.60 -7.01 -6.71
CA GLU A 138 14.45 -6.92 -5.52
C GLU A 138 13.84 -7.70 -4.36
N THR A 139 14.70 -8.29 -3.53
CA THR A 139 14.33 -8.93 -2.27
C THR A 139 15.18 -8.40 -1.12
N THR A 140 14.56 -8.27 0.06
CA THR A 140 15.21 -7.75 1.26
C THR A 140 14.45 -8.20 2.52
N THR A 141 14.83 -7.71 3.69
CA THR A 141 14.10 -7.94 4.95
C THR A 141 13.58 -6.63 5.53
N VAL A 142 12.60 -6.71 6.44
CA VAL A 142 12.11 -5.52 7.16
C VAL A 142 13.26 -4.84 7.92
N LYS A 143 14.14 -5.61 8.55
CA LYS A 143 15.30 -5.08 9.28
C LYS A 143 16.25 -4.33 8.35
N ASP A 144 16.58 -4.90 7.21
CA ASP A 144 17.55 -4.29 6.30
C ASP A 144 17.01 -2.97 5.75
N LEU A 145 15.72 -2.91 5.39
CA LEU A 145 15.06 -1.65 5.02
C LEU A 145 15.07 -0.60 6.13
N ALA A 146 14.73 -1.00 7.36
CA ALA A 146 14.73 -0.09 8.51
C ALA A 146 16.13 0.38 8.91
N SER A 147 17.19 -0.32 8.48
CA SER A 147 18.58 0.02 8.77
C SER A 147 19.23 0.96 7.74
N LYS A 148 18.56 1.23 6.61
CA LYS A 148 19.07 2.17 5.61
C LYS A 148 19.07 3.60 6.17
N GLU A 149 19.94 4.45 5.63
CA GLU A 149 19.85 5.89 5.90
C GLU A 149 18.67 6.46 5.12
N CYS A 150 17.66 6.96 5.84
CA CYS A 150 16.40 7.37 5.25
C CYS A 150 16.35 8.89 5.29
N THR A 151 16.28 9.49 4.10
CA THR A 151 16.38 10.94 3.99
C THR A 151 15.11 11.61 4.53
N SER A 152 15.32 12.58 5.43
CA SER A 152 14.27 13.23 6.23
C SER A 152 13.33 14.14 5.44
N SER A 153 13.48 14.28 4.12
CA SER A 153 12.58 15.10 3.30
C SER A 153 11.16 14.53 3.22
N LEU A 154 10.96 13.26 3.58
CA LEU A 154 9.65 12.60 3.75
C LEU A 154 9.13 12.62 5.21
N GLN A 155 9.59 13.57 6.04
CA GLN A 155 9.20 13.79 7.45
C GLN A 155 7.68 13.73 7.74
N TYR A 156 6.84 13.81 6.70
CA TYR A 156 5.38 13.74 6.80
C TYR A 156 4.82 12.35 7.06
N ILE A 157 5.43 11.23 6.63
CA ILE A 157 4.84 9.88 6.79
C ILE A 157 4.69 9.48 8.27
N HIS A 158 5.46 10.08 9.18
CA HIS A 158 5.42 9.78 10.62
C HIS A 158 4.30 10.47 11.40
N ASP A 159 3.48 11.31 10.76
CA ASP A 159 2.23 11.72 11.42
C ASP A 159 1.32 10.49 11.53
N ARG A 160 1.21 9.95 12.75
CA ARG A 160 0.44 8.73 13.04
C ARG A 160 -1.06 8.86 12.73
N SER A 161 -1.53 10.05 12.38
CA SER A 161 -2.87 10.28 11.83
C SER A 161 -3.06 9.75 10.40
N LEU A 162 -1.97 9.40 9.70
CA LEU A 162 -1.99 9.04 8.28
C LEU A 162 -2.51 7.65 7.97
N TYR A 163 -2.52 6.74 8.97
CA TYR A 163 -3.23 5.46 8.89
C TYR A 163 -4.73 5.66 9.06
N ALA A 164 -5.30 6.51 8.21
CA ALA A 164 -6.72 6.71 8.09
C ALA A 164 -7.35 5.43 7.52
N LEU A 165 -8.56 5.14 7.97
CA LEU A 165 -9.38 4.12 7.34
C LEU A 165 -10.03 4.72 6.12
N ALA A 166 -9.87 4.04 4.99
CA ALA A 166 -10.79 4.21 3.88
C ALA A 166 -12.17 3.76 4.36
N ARG A 167 -13.12 4.70 4.38
CA ARG A 167 -14.54 4.43 4.67
C ARG A 167 -15.21 3.78 3.48
#